data_AF-X1HEI1-F1
#
_entry.id   AF-X1HEI1-F1
#
_cell.length_a   1.000
_cell.length_b   1.000
_cell.length_c   1.000
_cell.angle_alpha   90.00
_cell.angle_beta   90.00
_cell.angle_gamma   90.00
#
_symmetry.space_group_name_H-M   'P 1'
#
loop_
_entity.id
_entity.type
_entity.pdbx_description
1 polymer ?
#
loop_
_entity_poly.entity_id
_entity_poly.type
_entity_poly.pdbx_seq_one_letter_code
_entity_poly.pdbx_strand_id
1 'polypeptide(L)'
;GPTLIECMTYRWRGHVGPDFDLDKGLRSKEELDSWMNRCPIKALEEFLLEHDILSEPEKIQIYEDIDREVEESIVFARESPYPDETEVLSNVFKT
;
A
#
# COMPACT_ATOMS: atom_id res chain seq x y z
N GLY A 1 10.81 -27.16 -12.41
CA GLY A 1 10.21 -26.53 -13.61
C GLY A 1 9.55 -25.23 -13.20
N PRO A 2 8.99 -24.43 -14.14
CA PRO A 2 8.21 -23.25 -13.78
C PRO A 2 6.92 -23.64 -13.04
N THR A 3 6.41 -22.70 -12.22
CA THR A 3 5.17 -22.85 -11.43
C THR A 3 4.33 -21.59 -11.56
N LEU A 4 3.01 -21.75 -11.69
CA LEU A 4 2.03 -20.67 -11.61
C LEU A 4 1.46 -20.62 -10.19
N ILE A 5 1.36 -19.42 -9.61
CA ILE A 5 0.68 -19.17 -8.34
C ILE A 5 -0.35 -18.08 -8.59
N GLU A 6 -1.61 -18.36 -8.25
CA GLU A 6 -2.69 -17.39 -8.29
C GLU A 6 -3.01 -16.92 -6.86
N CYS A 7 -2.78 -15.63 -6.60
CA CYS A 7 -3.06 -15.01 -5.30
C CYS A 7 -4.38 -14.23 -5.37
N MET A 8 -5.47 -14.85 -4.92
CA MET A 8 -6.78 -14.21 -4.89
C MET A 8 -6.81 -13.08 -3.87
N THR A 9 -6.97 -11.84 -4.35
CA THR A 9 -6.99 -10.62 -3.53
C THR A 9 -8.04 -9.64 -4.04
N TYR A 10 -8.21 -8.51 -3.35
CA TYR A 10 -9.20 -7.50 -3.68
C TYR A 10 -8.64 -6.07 -3.60
N ARG A 11 -8.87 -5.28 -4.66
CA ARG A 11 -8.51 -3.86 -4.69
C ARG A 11 -9.60 -3.05 -4.03
N TRP A 12 -9.37 -2.54 -2.82
CA TRP A 12 -10.39 -1.80 -2.08
C TRP A 12 -10.72 -0.45 -2.71
N ARG A 13 -9.69 0.30 -3.10
CA ARG A 13 -9.84 1.62 -3.70
C ARG A 13 -10.08 1.53 -5.22
N GLY A 14 -10.16 2.69 -5.85
CA GLY A 14 -10.39 2.85 -7.27
C GLY A 14 -9.27 2.25 -8.11
N HIS A 15 -9.50 2.13 -9.42
CA HIS A 15 -8.42 1.71 -10.31
C HIS A 15 -7.26 2.68 -10.26
N VAL A 16 -7.61 3.95 -10.11
CA VAL A 16 -6.72 5.08 -9.90
C VAL A 16 -7.33 5.96 -8.81
N GLY A 17 -6.46 6.59 -8.03
CA GLY A 17 -6.88 7.53 -7.00
C GLY A 17 -7.38 6.89 -5.70
N PRO A 18 -7.82 7.73 -4.75
CA PRO A 18 -8.05 7.32 -3.37
C PRO A 18 -9.46 6.79 -3.09
N ASP A 19 -10.41 6.93 -4.03
CA ASP A 19 -11.83 6.65 -3.83
C ASP A 19 -12.15 5.15 -3.81
N PHE A 20 -13.38 4.75 -3.45
CA PHE A 20 -13.78 3.33 -3.35
C PHE A 20 -14.64 2.84 -4.53
N ASP A 21 -14.82 3.62 -5.61
CA ASP A 21 -15.67 3.30 -6.79
C ASP A 21 -17.14 2.95 -6.49
N LEU A 22 -17.61 3.12 -5.25
CA LEU A 22 -19.00 2.86 -4.87
C LEU A 22 -19.96 3.84 -5.53
N ASP A 23 -19.53 5.09 -5.71
CA ASP A 23 -20.26 6.16 -6.41
C ASP A 23 -20.38 5.89 -7.92
N LYS A 24 -19.50 5.06 -8.48
CA LYS A 24 -19.50 4.69 -9.91
C LYS A 24 -20.40 3.49 -10.21
N GLY A 25 -20.93 2.81 -9.20
CA GLY A 25 -21.76 1.61 -9.37
C GLY A 25 -21.03 0.43 -9.98
N LEU A 26 -19.68 0.41 -9.93
CA LEU A 26 -18.86 -0.66 -10.52
C LEU A 26 -18.82 -1.93 -9.67
N ARG A 27 -19.21 -1.82 -8.41
CA ARG A 27 -19.28 -2.90 -7.41
C ARG A 27 -20.33 -2.56 -6.37
N SER A 28 -20.80 -3.57 -5.65
CA SER A 28 -21.68 -3.35 -4.52
C SER A 28 -20.89 -3.04 -3.25
N LYS A 29 -21.55 -2.38 -2.29
CA LYS A 29 -20.95 -2.15 -0.97
C LYS A 29 -20.75 -3.48 -0.23
N GLU A 30 -21.69 -4.40 -0.39
CA GLU A 30 -21.67 -5.72 0.23
C GLU A 30 -20.45 -6.54 -0.23
N GLU A 31 -20.12 -6.47 -1.53
CA GLU A 31 -18.92 -7.11 -2.07
C GLU A 31 -17.66 -6.53 -1.43
N LEU A 32 -17.51 -5.19 -1.44
CA LEU A 32 -16.35 -4.52 -0.84
C LEU A 32 -16.20 -4.85 0.65
N ASP A 33 -17.28 -4.74 1.42
CA ASP A 33 -17.30 -5.02 2.86
C ASP A 33 -16.89 -6.48 3.13
N SER A 34 -17.36 -7.44 2.31
CA SER A 34 -16.98 -8.85 2.45
C SER A 34 -15.47 -9.09 2.30
N TRP A 35 -14.81 -8.32 1.44
CA TRP A 35 -13.36 -8.39 1.23
C TRP A 35 -12.57 -7.59 2.25
N MET A 36 -13.09 -6.45 2.72
CA MET A 36 -12.46 -5.68 3.79
C MET A 36 -12.43 -6.46 5.11
N ASN A 37 -13.46 -7.26 5.38
CA ASN A 37 -13.49 -8.19 6.52
C ASN A 37 -12.46 -9.33 6.42
N ARG A 38 -11.84 -9.53 5.25
CA ARG A 38 -10.75 -10.49 5.01
C ARG A 38 -9.40 -9.79 4.89
N CYS A 39 -9.25 -8.64 5.54
CA CYS A 39 -8.00 -7.88 5.48
C CYS A 39 -6.81 -8.73 5.93
N PRO A 40 -5.81 -8.96 5.07
CA PRO A 40 -4.67 -9.81 5.42
C PRO A 40 -3.78 -9.17 6.51
N ILE A 41 -3.73 -7.84 6.58
CA ILE A 41 -2.96 -7.12 7.60
C ILE A 41 -3.59 -7.34 8.98
N LYS A 42 -4.91 -7.18 9.10
CA LYS A 42 -5.62 -7.43 10.37
C LYS A 42 -5.49 -8.88 10.81
N ALA A 43 -5.70 -9.82 9.88
CA ALA A 43 -5.59 -11.25 10.19
C ALA A 43 -4.17 -11.63 10.66
N LEU A 44 -3.14 -11.05 10.05
CA LEU A 44 -1.76 -11.26 10.48
C LEU A 44 -1.48 -10.60 11.83
N GLU A 45 -1.94 -9.36 12.04
CA GLU A 45 -1.81 -8.64 13.30
C GLU A 45 -2.40 -9.45 14.47
N GLU A 46 -3.66 -9.92 14.31
CA GLU A 46 -4.34 -10.77 15.28
C GLU A 46 -3.54 -12.05 15.56
N PHE A 47 -3.08 -12.75 14.51
CA PHE A 47 -2.27 -13.95 14.66
C PHE A 47 -0.98 -13.70 15.46
N LEU A 48 -0.27 -12.60 15.19
CA LEU A 48 1.00 -12.28 15.87
C LEU A 48 0.79 -11.91 17.34
N LEU A 49 -0.29 -11.19 17.65
CA LEU A 49 -0.67 -10.84 19.02
C LEU A 49 -1.08 -12.10 19.81
N GLU A 50 -1.90 -12.97 19.23
CA GLU A 50 -2.36 -14.22 19.86
C GLU A 50 -1.23 -15.19 20.20
N HIS A 51 -0.11 -15.12 19.47
CA HIS A 51 1.04 -15.99 19.66
C HIS A 51 2.21 -15.34 20.42
N ASP A 52 1.98 -14.17 21.04
CA ASP A 52 3.01 -13.40 21.75
C ASP A 52 4.26 -13.10 20.90
N ILE A 53 4.11 -13.02 19.57
CA ILE A 53 5.18 -12.68 18.62
C ILE A 53 5.29 -11.16 18.47
N LEU A 54 4.17 -10.47 18.59
CA LEU A 54 4.06 -9.01 18.58
C LEU A 54 3.33 -8.59 19.86
N SER A 55 3.81 -7.55 20.52
CA SER A 55 3.08 -6.90 21.62
C SER A 55 2.34 -5.65 21.16
N GLU A 56 1.30 -5.23 21.91
CA GLU A 56 0.57 -4.00 21.62
C GLU A 56 1.46 -2.73 21.57
N PRO A 57 2.43 -2.53 22.48
CA PRO A 57 3.35 -1.39 22.37
C PRO A 57 4.23 -1.44 21.12
N GLU A 58 4.74 -2.61 20.74
CA GLU A 58 5.54 -2.77 19.52
C GLU A 58 4.71 -2.48 18.28
N LYS A 59 3.45 -2.94 18.25
CA LYS A 59 2.51 -2.61 17.18
C LYS A 59 2.35 -1.11 17.02
N ILE A 60 2.06 -0.40 18.11
CA ILE A 60 1.91 1.06 18.09
C ILE A 60 3.17 1.73 17.56
N GLN A 61 4.35 1.31 18.03
CA GLN A 61 5.62 1.84 17.57
C GLN A 61 5.83 1.65 16.07
N ILE A 62 5.46 0.49 15.52
CA ILE A 62 5.54 0.21 14.07
C ILE A 62 4.70 1.21 13.28
N TYR A 63 3.45 1.46 13.69
CA TYR A 63 2.57 2.43 13.00
C TYR A 63 3.15 3.85 13.07
N GLU A 64 3.62 4.29 14.24
CA GLU A 64 4.21 5.62 14.41
C GLU A 64 5.50 5.80 13.59
N ASP A 65 6.33 4.77 13.50
CA ASP A 65 7.56 4.80 12.71
C ASP A 65 7.26 4.89 11.20
N ILE A 66 6.27 4.13 10.73
CA ILE A 66 5.82 4.18 9.32
C ILE A 66 5.22 5.55 8.99
N ASP A 67 4.37 6.10 9.85
CA ASP A 67 3.78 7.42 9.62
C ASP A 67 4.86 8.51 9.53
N ARG A 68 5.88 8.42 10.39
CA ARG A 68 7.05 9.32 10.35
C ARG A 68 7.84 9.16 9.05
N GLU A 69 8.15 7.93 8.63
CA GLU A 69 8.88 7.66 7.39
C GLU A 69 8.13 8.18 6.16
N VAL A 70 6.80 8.01 6.12
CA VAL A 70 5.96 8.51 5.03
C VAL A 70 5.98 10.03 4.98
N GLU A 71 5.84 10.72 6.12
CA GLU A 71 5.88 12.18 6.15
C GLU A 71 7.25 12.71 5.72
N GLU A 72 8.34 12.13 6.23
CA GLU A 72 9.71 12.48 5.82
C GLU A 72 9.92 12.28 4.31
N SER A 73 9.39 11.20 3.75
CA SER A 73 9.44 10.92 2.30
C SER A 73 8.66 11.94 1.48
N ILE A 74 7.49 12.38 1.97
CA ILE A 74 6.68 13.42 1.31
C ILE A 74 7.40 14.77 1.33
N VAL A 75 8.00 15.15 2.46
CA VAL A 75 8.81 16.37 2.58
C VAL A 75 9.98 16.32 1.60
N PHE A 76 10.75 15.23 1.63
CA PHE A 76 11.88 15.03 0.72
C PHE A 76 11.45 15.16 -0.76
N ALA A 77 10.34 14.52 -1.15
CA ALA A 77 9.84 14.57 -2.53
C ALA A 77 9.39 15.99 -2.94
N ARG A 78 8.82 16.78 -2.02
CA ARG A 78 8.37 18.15 -2.30
C ARG A 78 9.52 19.16 -2.35
N GLU A 79 10.57 18.94 -1.54
CA GLU A 79 11.75 19.79 -1.47
C GLU A 79 12.79 19.45 -2.55
N SER A 80 12.68 18.26 -3.15
CA SER A 80 13.54 17.85 -4.25
C SER A 80 13.41 18.80 -5.44
N PRO A 81 14.53 19.25 -6.04
CA PRO A 81 14.48 20.07 -7.23
C PRO A 81 13.92 19.28 -8.41
N TYR A 82 13.30 19.99 -9.36
CA TYR A 82 12.99 19.39 -10.65
C TYR A 82 14.28 18.94 -11.36
N PRO A 83 14.22 17.87 -12.17
CA PRO A 83 15.37 17.43 -12.96
C PRO A 83 15.78 18.52 -13.96
N ASP A 84 17.05 18.51 -14.35
CA ASP A 84 17.55 19.42 -15.38
C ASP A 84 16.94 19.06 -16.75
N GLU A 85 16.64 20.06 -17.58
CA GLU A 85 16.06 19.84 -18.91
C GLU A 85 16.93 18.94 -19.80
N THR A 86 18.24 18.94 -19.60
CA THR A 86 19.20 18.08 -20.32
C THR A 86 19.00 16.59 -20.02
N GLU A 87 18.38 16.23 -18.89
CA GLU A 87 18.12 14.85 -18.51
C GLU A 87 17.01 14.21 -19.36
N VAL A 88 16.21 14.98 -20.09
CA VAL A 88 15.11 14.47 -20.94
C VAL A 88 15.59 13.42 -21.95
N LEU A 89 16.81 13.57 -22.49
CA LEU A 89 17.39 12.64 -23.47
C LEU A 89 18.28 11.56 -22.83
N SER A 90 18.42 11.58 -21.51
CA SER A 90 19.18 10.56 -20.79
C SER A 90 18.50 9.19 -20.89
N ASN A 91 19.26 8.11 -20.81
CA ASN A 91 18.78 6.71 -20.77
C ASN A 91 18.01 6.21 -22.02
N VAL A 92 17.94 6.98 -23.10
CA VAL A 92 17.33 6.54 -24.38
C VAL A 92 18.18 5.45 -25.05
N PHE A 93 19.50 5.60 -25.00
CA PHE A 93 20.47 4.62 -25.49
C PHE A 93 21.42 4.22 -24.36
N LYS A 94 21.90 2.99 -24.44
CA LYS A 94 23.02 2.54 -23.60
C LYS A 94 24.30 3.24 -24.09
N THR A 95 25.03 3.86 -23.17
CA THR A 95 26.36 4.43 -23.39
C THR A 95 27.43 3.38 -23.62
#